data_AF-A0A960PS07-F1
#
_entry.id   AF-A0A960PS07-F1
#
_cell.length_a   1.000
_cell.length_b   1.000
_cell.length_c   1.000
_cell.angle_alpha   90.00
_cell.angle_beta   90.00
_cell.angle_gamma   90.00
#
_symmetry.space_group_name_H-M   'P 1'
#
loop_
_entity.id
_entity.type
_entity.pdbx_description
1 polymer ?
#
loop_
_entity_poly.entity_id
_entity_poly.type
_entity_poly.pdbx_seq_one_letter_code
_entity_poly.pdbx_strand_id
1 'polypeptide(L)'
;DNFGGADVCDIWEAFAAFGLGTDAVSGGSGSTSPTNGFAIPLACQCDPAPIANAGPDVTICLGDSATVGTPAQPFNSYSWSPGGQTTAQITVSPAVTTTYTVTATTTCGSDSDSATVFVDDGSSPGLSEDFEG
;
A
#
# COMPACT_ATOMS: atom_id res chain seq x y z
N ASP A 1 -29.33 -2.42 21.21
CA ASP A 1 -28.21 -3.13 20.56
C ASP A 1 -28.11 -2.61 19.13
N ASN A 2 -27.32 -1.55 18.96
CA ASN A 2 -27.06 -0.97 17.64
C ASN A 2 -25.87 -1.74 17.06
N PHE A 3 -26.12 -2.55 16.04
CA PHE A 3 -25.09 -3.19 15.22
C PHE A 3 -24.15 -2.10 14.70
N GLY A 4 -22.89 -2.13 15.13
CA GLY A 4 -21.86 -1.18 14.71
C GLY A 4 -21.40 -1.43 13.27
N GLY A 5 -20.55 -0.56 12.73
CA GLY A 5 -20.03 -0.69 11.36
C GLY A 5 -19.34 -2.03 11.09
N ALA A 6 -18.60 -2.58 12.06
CA ALA A 6 -17.96 -3.89 11.97
C ALA A 6 -18.98 -5.04 11.82
N ASP A 7 -20.08 -5.01 12.60
CA ASP A 7 -21.13 -6.04 12.54
C ASP A 7 -21.81 -6.08 11.15
N VAL A 8 -21.93 -4.92 10.48
CA VAL A 8 -22.49 -4.81 9.12
C VAL A 8 -21.56 -5.42 8.07
N CYS A 9 -20.25 -5.40 8.31
CA CYS A 9 -19.25 -5.91 7.38
C CYS A 9 -19.05 -7.41 7.50
N ASP A 10 -19.02 -7.95 8.71
CA ASP A 10 -19.02 -9.39 8.96
C ASP A 10 -20.24 -10.07 8.32
N ILE A 11 -21.42 -9.44 8.43
CA ILE A 11 -22.65 -9.93 7.80
C ILE A 11 -22.54 -9.87 6.27
N TRP A 12 -22.00 -8.79 5.70
CA TRP A 12 -21.82 -8.65 4.26
C TRP A 12 -20.82 -9.69 3.70
N GLU A 13 -19.68 -9.90 4.36
CA GLU A 13 -18.69 -10.92 3.99
C GLU A 13 -19.27 -12.33 4.07
N ALA A 14 -20.07 -12.62 5.10
CA ALA A 14 -20.77 -13.90 5.23
C ALA A 14 -21.70 -14.13 4.02
N PHE A 15 -22.50 -13.14 3.62
CA PHE A 15 -23.34 -13.26 2.41
C PHE A 15 -22.53 -13.41 1.13
N ALA A 16 -21.40 -12.71 1.00
CA ALA A 16 -20.49 -12.86 -0.13
C ALA A 16 -19.91 -14.28 -0.21
N ALA A 17 -19.50 -14.87 0.92
CA ALA A 17 -18.93 -16.22 0.98
C ALA A 17 -19.92 -17.33 0.59
N PHE A 18 -21.23 -17.12 0.76
CA PHE A 18 -22.27 -18.03 0.28
C PHE A 18 -22.61 -17.84 -1.22
N GLY A 19 -21.86 -17.00 -1.94
CA GLY A 19 -22.13 -16.69 -3.34
C GLY A 19 -23.41 -15.85 -3.51
N LEU A 20 -23.76 -15.03 -2.52
CA LEU A 20 -24.87 -14.07 -2.55
C LEU A 20 -24.40 -12.60 -2.48
N GLY A 21 -23.09 -12.36 -2.54
CA GLY A 21 -22.42 -11.08 -2.77
C GLY A 21 -21.49 -11.18 -3.98
N THR A 22 -20.83 -10.07 -4.35
CA THR A 22 -20.03 -9.70 -5.57
C THR A 22 -19.74 -10.70 -6.71
N ASP A 23 -19.76 -12.01 -6.49
CA ASP A 23 -19.63 -13.08 -7.51
C ASP A 23 -20.79 -14.10 -7.50
N ALA A 24 -22.00 -13.69 -7.09
CA ALA A 24 -23.23 -14.49 -7.21
C ALA A 24 -23.63 -14.71 -8.68
N VAL A 25 -22.93 -15.61 -9.39
CA VAL A 25 -23.28 -15.99 -10.76
C VAL A 25 -24.52 -16.88 -10.74
N SER A 26 -25.70 -16.27 -10.85
CA SER A 26 -26.80 -16.89 -11.59
C SER A 26 -27.24 -15.95 -12.72
N GLY A 27 -26.28 -15.48 -13.51
CA GLY A 27 -26.56 -14.79 -14.75
C GLY A 27 -26.61 -15.80 -15.90
N GLY A 28 -27.80 -16.04 -16.46
CA GLY A 28 -27.89 -16.57 -17.82
C GLY A 28 -26.99 -15.76 -18.77
N SER A 29 -26.46 -16.43 -19.78
CA SER A 29 -25.36 -15.98 -20.64
C SER A 29 -25.59 -14.59 -21.27
N GLY A 30 -25.12 -13.51 -20.62
CA GLY A 30 -25.11 -12.17 -21.24
C GLY A 30 -25.28 -10.94 -20.33
N SER A 31 -25.41 -11.05 -19.01
CA SER A 31 -25.50 -9.86 -18.14
C SER A 31 -24.13 -9.23 -17.87
N THR A 32 -23.91 -7.99 -18.30
CA THR A 32 -22.69 -7.19 -18.03
C THR A 32 -22.89 -6.13 -16.95
N SER A 33 -23.92 -6.28 -16.10
CA SER A 33 -24.13 -5.42 -14.93
C SER A 33 -24.66 -6.26 -13.76
N PRO A 34 -23.94 -6.34 -12.63
CA PRO A 34 -24.44 -7.03 -11.44
C PRO A 34 -25.57 -6.20 -10.79
N THR A 35 -26.77 -6.77 -10.69
CA THR A 35 -27.93 -6.17 -10.01
C THR A 35 -28.53 -7.13 -8.98
N ASN A 36 -27.86 -7.26 -7.84
CA ASN A 36 -28.55 -7.34 -6.54
C ASN A 36 -28.47 -6.00 -5.77
N GLY A 37 -27.92 -4.93 -6.38
CA GLY A 37 -28.12 -3.54 -5.93
C GLY A 37 -27.52 -3.18 -4.57
N PHE A 38 -26.76 -4.08 -3.94
CA PHE A 38 -26.07 -3.84 -2.69
C PHE A 38 -24.61 -3.52 -2.97
N ALA A 39 -24.28 -2.22 -2.98
CA ALA A 39 -22.88 -1.80 -2.90
C ALA A 39 -22.27 -2.30 -1.58
N ILE A 40 -20.95 -2.50 -1.55
CA ILE A 40 -20.20 -2.68 -0.30
C ILE A 40 -20.58 -1.49 0.60
N PRO A 41 -21.12 -1.70 1.80
CA PRO A 41 -21.42 -0.59 2.71
C PRO A 41 -20.18 0.26 2.91
N LEU A 42 -20.30 1.59 2.87
CA LEU A 42 -19.16 2.50 3.05
C LEU A 42 -18.38 2.21 4.34
N ALA A 43 -19.07 1.74 5.39
CA ALA A 43 -18.47 1.29 6.64
C ALA A 43 -17.44 0.16 6.45
N CYS A 44 -17.63 -0.73 5.47
CA CYS A 44 -16.72 -1.85 5.18
C CYS A 44 -15.54 -1.44 4.32
N GLN A 45 -15.60 -0.25 3.72
CA GLN A 45 -14.46 0.36 3.05
C GLN A 45 -13.61 1.19 4.02
N CYS A 46 -14.08 1.37 5.27
CA CYS A 46 -13.39 2.09 6.33
C CYS A 46 -12.67 1.17 7.33
N ASP A 47 -12.88 -0.14 7.25
CA ASP A 47 -12.35 -1.11 8.21
C ASP A 47 -11.61 -2.25 7.46
N PRO A 48 -10.28 -2.40 7.63
CA PRO A 48 -9.43 -1.58 8.49
C PRO A 48 -9.22 -0.17 7.95
N ALA A 49 -8.92 0.76 8.86
CA ALA A 49 -8.46 2.10 8.50
C ALA A 49 -7.26 2.01 7.53
N PRO A 50 -7.05 3.01 6.64
CA PRO A 50 -5.88 3.02 5.77
C PRO A 50 -4.61 2.96 6.62
N ILE A 51 -3.71 2.03 6.30
CA ILE A 51 -2.40 1.94 6.92
C ILE A 51 -1.36 2.08 5.82
N ALA A 52 -0.64 3.19 5.84
CA ALA A 52 0.54 3.36 5.02
C ALA A 52 1.73 2.71 5.72
N ASN A 53 2.50 1.93 4.97
CA ASN A 53 3.74 1.35 5.48
C ASN A 53 4.75 1.27 4.34
N ALA A 54 5.74 2.16 4.39
CA ALA A 54 6.84 2.27 3.44
C ALA A 54 7.93 1.21 3.67
N GLY A 55 7.87 0.49 4.81
CA GLY A 55 8.90 -0.43 5.26
C GLY A 55 10.04 0.27 6.00
N PRO A 56 11.05 -0.49 6.45
CA PRO A 56 12.22 0.08 7.09
C PRO A 56 13.09 0.86 6.10
N ASP A 57 13.93 1.74 6.64
CA ASP A 57 15.03 2.34 5.87
C ASP A 57 15.99 1.25 5.36
N VAL A 58 16.56 1.47 4.18
CA VAL A 58 17.42 0.51 3.49
C VAL A 58 18.67 1.19 2.95
N THR A 59 19.78 0.46 2.93
CA THR A 59 21.03 0.91 2.29
C THR A 59 21.28 0.07 1.05
N ILE A 60 21.56 0.72 -0.07
CA ILE A 60 21.92 0.10 -1.35
C ILE A 60 23.26 0.64 -1.84
N CYS A 61 23.99 -0.12 -2.65
CA CYS A 61 25.13 0.41 -3.38
C CYS A 61 24.65 1.24 -4.59
N LEU A 62 25.45 2.20 -5.03
CA LEU A 62 25.16 2.95 -6.25
C LEU A 62 24.95 2.01 -7.45
N GLY A 63 23.77 2.09 -8.07
CA GLY A 63 23.37 1.24 -9.21
C GLY A 63 22.53 0.02 -8.82
N ASP A 64 22.41 -0.28 -7.53
CA ASP A 64 21.50 -1.31 -7.04
C ASP A 64 20.06 -0.79 -6.95
N SER A 65 19.15 -1.69 -6.58
CA SER A 65 17.73 -1.37 -6.36
C SER A 65 17.24 -1.94 -5.04
N ALA A 66 16.25 -1.28 -4.45
CA ALA A 66 15.54 -1.74 -3.27
C ALA A 66 14.03 -1.80 -3.53
N THR A 67 13.35 -2.73 -2.87
CA THR A 67 11.90 -2.73 -2.78
C THR A 67 11.46 -2.05 -1.50
N VAL A 68 10.61 -1.03 -1.62
CA VAL A 68 9.98 -0.35 -0.49
C VAL A 68 8.46 -0.53 -0.56
N GLY A 69 7.80 -0.45 0.60
CA GLY A 69 6.38 -0.71 0.76
C GLY A 69 6.04 -2.12 1.22
N THR A 70 4.76 -2.33 1.53
CA THR A 70 4.18 -3.60 1.98
C THR A 70 3.11 -4.12 1.01
N PRO A 71 2.73 -5.41 1.06
CA PRO A 71 1.68 -5.94 0.21
C PRO A 71 0.38 -5.13 0.28
N ALA A 72 -0.31 -5.03 -0.85
CA ALA A 72 -1.53 -4.24 -0.96
C ALA A 72 -2.59 -4.73 0.04
N GLN A 73 -3.18 -3.78 0.75
CA GLN A 73 -4.36 -3.98 1.56
C GLN A 73 -5.62 -3.75 0.71
N PRO A 74 -6.72 -4.47 0.99
CA PRO A 74 -7.97 -4.27 0.27
C PRO A 74 -8.47 -2.83 0.42
N PHE A 75 -9.17 -2.34 -0.60
CA PHE A 75 -9.76 -0.99 -0.66
C PHE A 75 -8.79 0.20 -0.57
N ASN A 76 -7.49 -0.05 -0.45
CA ASN A 76 -6.47 0.99 -0.43
C ASN A 76 -6.00 1.31 -1.85
N SER A 77 -5.89 2.61 -2.11
CA SER A 77 -5.16 3.17 -3.25
C SER A 77 -3.85 3.77 -2.75
N TYR A 78 -2.79 3.65 -3.54
CA TYR A 78 -1.45 4.09 -3.12
C TYR A 78 -0.95 5.20 -4.02
N SER A 79 -0.16 6.10 -3.45
CA SER A 79 0.62 7.09 -4.19
C SER A 79 1.96 7.28 -3.53
N TRP A 80 3.01 7.38 -4.35
CA TRP A 80 4.38 7.52 -3.89
C TRP A 80 4.98 8.86 -4.32
N SER A 81 5.76 9.45 -3.43
CA SER A 81 6.62 10.59 -3.70
C SER A 81 8.03 10.31 -3.20
N PRO A 82 9.09 10.63 -3.96
CA PRO A 82 9.07 11.12 -5.34
C PRO A 82 8.74 10.01 -6.35
N GLY A 83 8.27 10.39 -7.54
CA GLY A 83 8.11 9.49 -8.68
C GLY A 83 6.68 9.14 -9.09
N GLY A 84 5.68 9.39 -8.22
CA GLY A 84 4.26 9.30 -8.58
C GLY A 84 3.75 7.89 -8.85
N GLN A 85 4.46 6.86 -8.39
CA GLN A 85 4.02 5.46 -8.52
C GLN A 85 2.76 5.20 -7.68
N THR A 86 1.94 4.24 -8.09
CA THR A 86 0.61 3.99 -7.50
C THR A 86 0.39 2.57 -6.98
N THR A 87 1.47 1.76 -6.91
CA THR A 87 1.43 0.39 -6.40
C THR A 87 1.76 0.34 -4.90
N ALA A 88 1.25 -0.66 -4.18
CA ALA A 88 1.52 -0.81 -2.74
C ALA A 88 3.01 -1.04 -2.42
N GLN A 89 3.71 -1.73 -3.32
CA GLN A 89 5.17 -1.91 -3.30
C GLN A 89 5.76 -1.34 -4.57
N ILE A 90 6.92 -0.69 -4.45
CA ILE A 90 7.67 -0.15 -5.58
C ILE A 90 9.11 -0.63 -5.51
N THR A 91 9.74 -0.83 -6.67
CA THR A 91 11.18 -1.06 -6.78
C THR A 91 11.83 0.23 -7.24
N VAL A 92 12.80 0.71 -6.46
CA VAL A 92 13.46 1.99 -6.66
C VAL A 92 14.97 1.80 -6.78
N SER A 93 15.59 2.62 -7.61
CA SER A 93 17.04 2.63 -7.83
C SER A 93 17.56 4.07 -7.84
N PRO A 94 17.50 4.79 -6.71
CA PRO A 94 17.93 6.17 -6.64
C PRO A 94 19.47 6.29 -6.80
N ALA A 95 19.91 7.37 -7.45
CA ALA A 95 21.35 7.66 -7.61
C ALA A 95 21.96 8.40 -6.40
N VAL A 96 21.11 8.93 -5.51
CA VAL A 96 21.48 9.64 -4.28
C VAL A 96 20.51 9.24 -3.18
N THR A 97 20.92 9.33 -1.92
CA THR A 97 20.04 9.05 -0.78
C THR A 97 18.70 9.77 -0.93
N THR A 98 17.62 9.00 -0.99
CA THR A 98 16.28 9.50 -1.31
C THR A 98 15.26 8.93 -0.33
N THR A 99 14.45 9.80 0.24
CA THR A 99 13.30 9.40 1.07
C THR A 99 12.06 9.23 0.19
N TYR A 100 11.45 8.06 0.27
CA TYR A 100 10.20 7.72 -0.41
C TYR A 100 9.06 7.71 0.59
N THR A 101 8.01 8.48 0.31
CA THR A 101 6.79 8.57 1.10
C THR A 101 5.66 7.89 0.35
N VAL A 102 5.00 6.92 1.01
CA VAL A 102 3.77 6.30 0.54
C VAL A 102 2.58 6.96 1.22
N THR A 103 1.55 7.25 0.45
CA THR A 103 0.23 7.64 0.98
C THR A 103 -0.77 6.57 0.58
N ALA A 104 -1.37 5.92 1.57
CA ALA A 104 -2.48 5.00 1.39
C ALA A 104 -3.79 5.76 1.57
N THR A 105 -4.72 5.64 0.62
CA THR A 105 -6.01 6.34 0.61
C THR A 105 -7.15 5.35 0.43
N THR A 106 -8.14 5.43 1.31
CA THR A 106 -9.43 4.75 1.20
C THR A 106 -10.53 5.79 1.02
N THR A 107 -11.78 5.35 0.88
CA THR A 107 -12.95 6.23 0.87
C THR A 107 -13.17 6.97 2.20
N CYS A 108 -12.49 6.53 3.27
CA CYS A 108 -12.75 6.98 4.63
C CYS A 108 -11.60 7.81 5.23
N GLY A 109 -10.48 7.90 4.52
CA GLY A 109 -9.34 8.70 4.95
C GLY A 109 -8.07 8.33 4.21
N SER A 110 -6.97 8.88 4.69
CA SER A 110 -5.64 8.58 4.18
C SER A 110 -4.65 8.49 5.33
N ASP A 111 -3.64 7.67 5.15
CA ASP A 111 -2.48 7.56 6.02
C ASP A 111 -1.20 7.66 5.18
N SER A 112 -0.09 8.03 5.80
CA SER A 112 1.19 8.19 5.10
C SER A 112 2.37 7.73 5.94
N ASP A 113 3.34 7.10 5.30
CA ASP A 113 4.58 6.63 5.91
C ASP A 113 5.77 6.83 4.97
N SER A 114 6.99 6.84 5.49
CA SER A 114 8.20 7.08 4.70
C SER A 114 9.34 6.15 5.03
N ALA A 115 10.07 5.74 4.00
CA ALA A 115 11.31 4.97 4.11
C ALA A 115 12.43 5.70 3.35
N THR A 116 13.61 5.74 3.95
CA THR A 116 14.81 6.32 3.36
C THR A 116 15.68 5.24 2.73
N VAL A 117 16.02 5.44 1.45
CA VAL A 117 16.97 4.61 0.71
C VAL A 117 18.31 5.33 0.72
N PHE A 118 19.24 4.87 1.54
CA PHE A 118 20.62 5.35 1.59
C PHE A 118 21.42 4.77 0.43
N VAL A 119 22.10 5.63 -0.32
CA VAL A 119 22.99 5.21 -1.42
C VAL A 119 24.43 5.31 -0.94
N ASP A 120 25.10 4.17 -0.87
CA ASP A 120 26.54 4.07 -0.61
C ASP A 120 27.28 3.94 -1.95
N ASP A 121 28.19 4.87 -2.23
CA ASP A 121 29.02 4.85 -3.43
C ASP A 121 30.33 4.05 -3.24
N GLY A 122 30.51 3.41 -2.09
CA GLY A 122 31.71 2.67 -1.72
C GLY A 122 32.89 3.58 -1.37
N SER A 123 32.72 4.91 -1.41
CA SER A 123 33.69 5.85 -0.85
C SER A 123 33.51 5.88 0.67
N SER A 124 33.98 4.83 1.33
CA SER A 124 34.32 4.97 2.75
C SER A 124 35.26 6.19 2.84
N PRO A 125 34.95 7.24 3.61
CA PRO A 125 35.94 8.26 3.93
C PRO A 125 36.99 7.60 4.82
N GLY A 126 37.92 6.90 4.17
CA GLY A 126 39.08 6.27 4.76
C GLY A 126 40.03 7.37 5.17
N LEU A 127 40.24 7.48 6.47
CA LEU A 127 41.24 8.28 7.16
C LEU A 127 42.57 8.28 6.39
N SER A 128 43.00 9.44 5.89
CA SER A 128 44.42 9.74 5.70
C SER A 128 44.71 11.09 6.37
N GLU A 129 44.58 11.10 7.70
CA GLU A 129 45.38 11.98 8.56
C GLU A 129 46.65 11.20 8.96
N ASP A 130 47.49 10.80 8.00
CA ASP A 130 48.90 10.57 8.29
C ASP A 130 49.65 11.88 8.08
N PHE A 131 49.79 12.58 9.19
CA PHE A 131 50.60 13.77 9.34
C PHE A 131 52.07 13.37 9.18
N GLU A 132 52.69 13.65 8.03
CA GLU A 132 54.14 13.53 7.84
C GLU A 132 54.85 14.44 8.86
N GLY A 133 55.61 13.82 9.77
CA GLY A 133 56.48 14.46 10.74
C GLY A 133 57.94 14.17 10.48
#